data_AF-A0A7J4I9V1-F1
#
_entry.id   AF-A0A7J4I9V1-F1
#
_cell.length_a   1.000
_cell.length_b   1.000
_cell.length_c   1.000
_cell.angle_alpha   90.00
_cell.angle_beta   90.00
_cell.angle_gamma   90.00
#
_symmetry.space_group_name_H-M   'P 1'
#
loop_
_entity.id
_entity.type
_entity.pdbx_description
1 polymer ?
#
loop_
_entity_poly.entity_id
_entity_poly.type
_entity_poly.pdbx_seq_one_letter_code
_entity_poly.pdbx_strand_id
1 'polypeptide(L)' 'MYANICKANNIKPLTQRRVSDLIGELDMLGVITAKVVSNGRYGRTRDIALAVKDDMLNRIRGILQERLGN' A
#
# COMPACT_ATOMS: atom_id res chain seq x y z
N MET A 1 -5.97 -6.27 8.07
CA MET A 1 -5.65 -6.70 6.69
C MET A 1 -4.19 -7.13 6.54
N TYR A 2 -3.19 -6.21 6.59
CA TYR A 2 -1.76 -6.54 6.40
C TYR A 2 -1.27 -7.77 7.20
N ALA A 3 -1.46 -7.78 8.53
CA ALA A 3 -1.01 -8.90 9.36
C ALA A 3 -1.66 -10.25 8.99
N ASN A 4 -2.89 -10.24 8.47
CA ASN A 4 -3.57 -11.46 8.01
C ASN A 4 -2.93 -11.98 6.73
N ILE A 5 -2.56 -11.09 5.80
CA ILE A 5 -1.85 -11.45 4.56
C ILE A 5 -0.47 -12.03 4.91
N CYS A 6 0.27 -11.42 5.83
CA CYS A 6 1.55 -11.96 6.29
C CYS A 6 1.39 -13.38 6.86
N LYS A 7 0.40 -13.60 7.73
CA LYS A 7 0.10 -14.92 8.31
C LYS A 7 -0.24 -15.95 7.24
N ALA A 8 -1.07 -15.60 6.26
CA ALA A 8 -1.45 -16.50 5.16
C ALA A 8 -0.24 -16.93 4.31
N ASN A 9 0.85 -16.16 4.31
CA ASN A 9 2.07 -16.44 3.56
C ASN A 9 3.24 -16.91 4.46
N ASN A 10 3.00 -17.24 5.73
CA ASN A 10 4.03 -17.61 6.71
C ASN A 10 5.15 -16.55 6.88
N ILE A 11 4.81 -15.27 6.71
CA ILE A 11 5.73 -14.15 6.89
C ILE A 11 5.48 -13.49 8.25
N LYS A 12 6.56 -13.16 8.97
CA LYS A 12 6.46 -12.38 10.21
C LYS A 12 6.05 -10.93 9.88
N PRO A 13 4.93 -10.42 10.44
CA PRO A 13 4.49 -9.06 10.17
C PRO A 13 5.44 -8.03 10.77
N LEU A 14 5.61 -6.91 10.07
CA LEU A 14 6.35 -5.75 10.57
C LEU A 14 5.59 -5.02 11.69
N THR A 15 6.32 -4.19 12.45
CA THR A 15 5.71 -3.31 13.45
C THR A 15 4.88 -2.22 12.78
N GLN A 16 3.90 -1.68 13.50
CA GLN A 16 3.06 -0.59 13.01
C GLN A 16 3.88 0.62 12.56
N ARG A 17 4.98 0.94 13.26
CA ARG A 17 5.90 2.02 12.88
C ARG A 17 6.52 1.77 11.50
N ARG A 18 7.08 0.58 11.27
CA ARG A 18 7.71 0.23 10.00
C ARG A 18 6.72 0.22 8.84
N VAL A 19 5.51 -0.28 9.07
CA VAL A 19 4.43 -0.21 8.07
C VAL A 19 4.06 1.25 7.76
N SER A 20 4.02 2.12 8.76
CA SER A 20 3.76 3.56 8.58
C SER A 20 4.88 4.27 7.79
N ASP A 21 6.14 3.86 7.98
CA ASP A 21 7.28 4.38 7.21
C ASP A 21 7.13 3.97 5.73
N LEU A 22 6.86 2.69 5.45
CA LEU A 22 6.63 2.17 4.09
C LEU A 22 5.46 2.87 3.38
N ILE A 23 4.37 3.17 4.09
CA ILE A 23 3.25 3.94 3.54
C ILE A 23 3.72 5.34 3.12
N GLY A 24 4.57 5.99 3.92
CA GLY A 24 5.13 7.30 3.59
C GLY A 24 6.07 7.24 2.38
N GLU A 25 6.88 6.20 2.27
CA GLU A 25 7.74 5.97 1.10
C GLU A 25 6.93 5.79 -0.18
N LEU A 26 5.85 4.99 -0.16
CA LEU A 26 4.97 4.78 -1.30
C LEU A 26 4.20 6.05 -1.72
N ASP A 27 3.84 6.89 -0.75
CA ASP A 27 3.21 8.20 -0.99
C ASP A 27 4.20 9.16 -1.67
N MET A 28 5.45 9.23 -1.20
CA MET A 28 6.50 10.01 -1.84
C MET A 28 6.82 9.54 -3.26
N LEU A 29 6.73 8.24 -3.53
CA LEU A 29 6.87 7.68 -4.88
C LEU A 29 5.66 7.94 -5.79
N GLY A 30 4.56 8.49 -5.25
CA GLY A 30 3.35 8.77 -6.01
C GLY A 30 2.57 7.52 -6.41
N VAL A 31 2.80 6.39 -5.75
CA VAL A 31 2.05 5.14 -5.98
C VAL A 31 0.69 5.19 -5.29
N ILE A 32 0.66 5.80 -4.10
CA ILE A 32 -0.56 6.03 -3.32
C ILE A 32 -0.64 7.51 -2.93
N THR A 33 -1.80 7.90 -2.42
CA THR A 33 -1.98 9.13 -1.66
C THR A 33 -2.36 8.76 -0.23
N ALA A 34 -1.61 9.23 0.76
CA ALA A 34 -1.80 8.93 2.18
C ALA A 34 -2.11 10.20 2.99
N LYS A 35 -3.33 10.72 2.89
CA LYS A 35 -3.75 11.97 3.53
C LYS A 35 -3.99 11.78 5.03
N VAL A 36 -3.36 12.60 5.87
CA VAL A 36 -3.67 12.63 7.32
C VAL A 36 -5.03 13.31 7.54
N VAL A 37 -5.93 12.61 8.21
CA VAL A 37 -7.27 13.08 8.61
C VAL A 37 -7.35 13.16 10.12
N SER A 38 -7.80 14.30 10.64
CA SER A 38 -8.02 14.51 12.07
C SER A 38 -9.44 14.08 12.45
N ASN A 39 -9.55 13.16 13.40
CA ASN A 39 -10.82 12.70 13.98
C ASN A 39 -11.04 13.29 15.39
N GLY A 40 -10.44 14.44 15.70
CA GLY A 40 -10.58 15.09 17.01
C GLY A 40 -10.03 14.22 18.15
N ARG A 41 -10.85 13.98 19.18
CA ARG A 41 -10.47 13.16 20.35
C ARG A 41 -10.18 11.69 20.01
N TYR A 42 -10.63 11.21 18.85
CA TYR A 42 -10.35 9.86 18.37
C TYR A 42 -8.99 9.74 17.66
N GLY A 43 -8.21 10.83 17.66
CA GLY A 43 -6.86 10.86 17.12
C GLY A 43 -6.82 11.17 15.62
N ARG A 44 -5.79 10.66 14.94
CA ARG A 44 -5.54 10.91 13.52
C ARG A 44 -5.40 9.60 12.78
N THR A 45 -5.96 9.53 11.59
CA THR A 45 -5.83 8.39 10.67
C THR A 45 -5.22 8.85 9.36
N ARG A 46 -4.72 7.92 8.56
CA ARG A 46 -4.38 8.19 7.16
C ARG A 46 -5.47 7.61 6.30
N ASP A 47 -6.07 8.45 5.47
CA ASP A 47 -6.91 8.01 4.36
C ASP A 47 -5.99 7.67 3.19
N ILE A 48 -6.12 6.46 2.65
CA ILE A 48 -5.15 5.89 1.69
C ILE A 48 -5.89 5.48 0.42
N ALA A 49 -5.48 6.06 -0.71
CA ALA A 49 -6.00 5.75 -2.03
C ALA A 49 -4.87 5.45 -3.03
N LEU A 50 -5.17 4.69 -4.09
CA LEU A 50 -4.24 4.51 -5.21
C LEU A 50 -4.13 5.82 -5.99
N ALA A 51 -2.90 6.26 -6.26
CA ALA A 51 -2.63 7.43 -7.10
C ALA A 51 -2.36 7.05 -8.57
N VAL A 52 -2.26 5.75 -8.85
CA VAL A 52 -2.01 5.20 -10.18
C VAL A 52 -3.30 5.11 -11.00
N LYS A 53 -3.26 5.58 -12.25
CA LYS A 53 -4.38 5.49 -13.18
C LYS A 53 -4.62 4.05 -13.66
N ASP A 54 -5.87 3.74 -14.01
CA ASP A 54 -6.27 2.38 -14.42
C ASP A 54 -5.57 1.88 -15.70
N ASP A 55 -5.30 2.77 -16.65
CA ASP A 55 -4.56 2.46 -17.88
C ASP A 55 -3.13 1.97 -17.56
N MET A 56 -2.46 2.66 -16.63
CA MET A 56 -1.14 2.26 -16.14
C MET A 56 -1.20 0.92 -15.41
N LEU A 57 -2.22 0.69 -14.57
CA LEU A 57 -2.40 -0.59 -13.88
C LEU A 57 -2.57 -1.75 -14.86
N ASN A 58 -3.36 -1.56 -15.93
CA ASN A 58 -3.54 -2.57 -16.97
C ASN A 58 -2.23 -2.86 -17.71
N ARG A 59 -1.45 -1.82 -18.01
CA ARG A 59 -0.13 -1.99 -18.63
C ARG A 59 0.84 -2.75 -17.72
N ILE A 60 0.88 -2.43 -16.43
CA ILE A 60 1.71 -3.13 -15.44
C ILE A 60 1.30 -4.60 -15.37
N ARG A 61 -0.02 -4.90 -15.34
CA ARG A 61 -0.50 -6.28 -15.35
C ARG A 61 -0.04 -7.05 -16.59
N GLY A 62 -0.12 -6.44 -17.79
CA GLY A 62 0.37 -7.06 -19.02
C GLY A 62 1.87 -7.40 -18.94
N ILE A 63 2.69 -6.46 -18.45
CA ILE A 63 4.14 -6.69 -18.27
C ILE A 63 4.41 -7.80 -17.24
N LEU A 64 3.69 -7.82 -16.12
CA LEU A 64 3.85 -8.85 -15.10
C LEU A 64 3.43 -10.23 -15.61
N GLN A 65 2.36 -10.31 -16.40
CA GLN A 65 1.93 -11.56 -17.02
C GLN A 65 2.97 -12.07 -18.03
N GLU A 66 3.54 -11.19 -18.84
CA GLU A 66 4.60 -11.54 -19.80
C GLU A 66 5.87 -12.04 -19.10
N ARG A 67 6.26 -11.43 -17.97
CA ARG A 67 7.55 -11.69 -17.31
C ARG A 67 7.52 -12.71 -16.20
N LEU A 68 6.40 -12.86 -15.50
CA LEU A 68 6.24 -13.72 -14.33
C LEU A 68 5.21 -14.83 -14.56
N GLY A 69 4.49 -14.81 -15.69
CA GLY A 69 3.67 -15.93 -16.12
C GLY A 69 4.55 -17.02 -16.72
N ASN A 70 4.44 -18.24 -16.17
CA ASN A 70 4.59 -19.46 -16.98
C ASN A 70 3.43 -19.56 -17.95
#